data_AF-U4UD44-F1
#
_entry.id   AF-U4UD44-F1
#
_cell.length_a   1.000
_cell.length_b   1.000
_cell.length_c   1.000
_cell.angle_alpha   90.00
_cell.angle_beta   90.00
_cell.angle_gamma   90.00
#
_symmetry.space_group_name_H-M   'P 1'
#
loop_
_entity.id
_entity.type
_entity.pdbx_description
1 polymer ?
#
loop_
_entity_poly.entity_id
_entity_poly.type
_entity_poly.pdbx_seq_one_letter_code
_entity_poly.pdbx_strand_id
1 'polypeptide(L)'
;MIACISPAKSNACETVNTLRYAARAKEIRTKPVVLMDPREALILSLKREIDVLQNENKHLRSALHIYSSSTPSSGEQSPLKTPPHVDFADLGNLEWNELTELVRLYVKENAELRKKNNEFFTAREQLQRDHELVCRENERLSKKLEELKETKSD
;
A
#
# COMPACT_ATOMS: atom_id res chain seq x y z
N MET A 1 32.03 -17.99 -4.40
CA MET A 1 33.08 -18.94 -3.96
C MET A 1 33.59 -19.68 -5.18
N ILE A 2 34.90 -19.89 -5.31
CA ILE A 2 35.51 -20.73 -6.34
C ILE A 2 36.27 -21.85 -5.63
N ALA A 3 36.00 -23.11 -6.00
CA ALA A 3 36.69 -24.27 -5.46
C ALA A 3 37.81 -24.69 -6.40
N CYS A 4 39.06 -24.61 -5.95
CA CYS A 4 40.23 -25.06 -6.71
C CYS A 4 40.61 -26.48 -6.27
N ILE A 5 40.72 -27.41 -7.21
CA ILE A 5 40.99 -28.83 -6.94
C ILE A 5 42.10 -29.37 -7.84
N SER A 6 42.73 -30.47 -7.42
CA SER A 6 43.78 -31.15 -8.17
C SER A 6 43.26 -32.48 -8.72
N PRO A 7 43.44 -32.81 -10.01
CA PRO A 7 42.98 -34.07 -10.58
C PRO A 7 43.87 -35.27 -10.22
N ALA A 8 44.99 -35.06 -9.50
CA ALA A 8 45.91 -36.13 -9.14
C ALA A 8 45.29 -37.11 -8.13
N LYS A 9 45.51 -38.41 -8.32
CA LYS A 9 44.98 -39.48 -7.45
C LYS A 9 45.43 -39.35 -5.99
N SER A 10 46.64 -38.82 -5.76
CA SER A 10 47.16 -38.56 -4.41
C SER A 10 46.31 -37.55 -3.62
N ASN A 11 45.65 -36.63 -4.33
CA ASN A 11 44.87 -35.53 -3.74
C ASN A 11 43.35 -35.79 -3.80
N ALA A 12 42.94 -37.03 -4.10
CA ALA A 12 41.53 -37.37 -4.24
C ALA A 12 40.74 -37.12 -2.95
N CYS A 13 41.32 -37.44 -1.79
CA CYS A 13 40.68 -37.22 -0.48
C CYS A 13 40.37 -35.72 -0.24
N GLU A 14 41.38 -34.86 -0.41
CA GLU A 14 41.23 -33.40 -0.22
C GLU A 14 40.32 -32.75 -1.27
N THR A 15 40.35 -33.28 -2.49
CA THR A 15 39.44 -32.84 -3.56
C THR A 15 37.99 -33.11 -3.18
N VAL A 16 37.68 -34.30 -2.63
CA VAL A 16 36.33 -34.64 -2.15
C VAL A 16 35.92 -33.73 -0.99
N ASN A 17 36.82 -33.42 -0.04
CA ASN A 17 36.53 -32.52 1.06
C ASN A 17 36.19 -31.10 0.58
N THR A 18 36.95 -30.60 -0.39
CA THR A 18 36.73 -29.28 -1.01
C THR A 18 35.40 -29.22 -1.74
N LEU A 19 35.05 -30.26 -2.50
CA LEU A 19 33.76 -30.36 -3.20
C LEU A 19 32.58 -30.44 -2.24
N ARG A 20 32.70 -31.19 -1.14
CA ARG A 20 31.67 -31.24 -0.08
C ARG A 20 31.47 -29.86 0.57
N TYR A 21 32.55 -29.13 0.82
CA TYR A 21 32.45 -27.76 1.33
C TYR A 21 31.76 -26.84 0.32
N ALA A 22 32.12 -26.93 -0.97
CA ALA A 22 31.49 -26.16 -2.03
C ALA A 22 29.99 -26.46 -2.16
N ALA A 23 29.58 -27.73 -2.01
CA ALA A 23 28.18 -28.13 -2.01
C ALA A 23 27.39 -27.46 -0.86
N ARG A 24 27.92 -27.49 0.36
CA ARG A 24 27.30 -26.78 1.51
C ARG A 24 27.30 -25.26 1.31
N ALA A 25 28.37 -24.69 0.78
CA ALA A 25 28.46 -23.24 0.54
C ALA A 25 27.45 -22.76 -0.52
N LYS A 26 27.08 -23.62 -1.48
CA LYS A 26 26.02 -23.35 -2.47
C LYS A 26 24.64 -23.18 -1.82
N GLU A 27 24.40 -23.82 -0.68
CA GLU A 27 23.12 -23.77 0.03
C GLU A 27 22.97 -22.50 0.90
N ILE A 28 24.05 -21.74 1.11
CA ILE A 28 24.02 -20.50 1.87
C ILE A 28 23.22 -19.45 1.11
N ARG A 29 22.04 -19.09 1.63
CA ARG A 29 21.18 -18.03 1.09
C ARG A 29 21.55 -16.70 1.73
N THR A 30 22.06 -15.76 0.93
CA THR A 30 22.32 -14.39 1.37
C THR A 30 21.18 -13.46 0.95
N LYS A 31 20.97 -12.39 1.73
CA LYS A 31 20.04 -11.29 1.41
C LYS A 31 20.86 -10.03 1.12
N PRO A 32 21.30 -9.81 -0.13
CA PRO A 32 22.04 -8.60 -0.45
C PRO A 32 21.13 -7.38 -0.28
N VAL A 33 21.58 -6.42 0.52
CA VAL A 33 20.90 -5.13 0.70
C VAL A 33 21.75 -4.08 -0.01
N VAL A 34 21.11 -3.29 -0.87
CA VAL A 34 21.78 -2.13 -1.49
C VAL A 34 21.98 -1.09 -0.40
N LEU A 35 23.23 -0.92 0.02
CA LEU A 35 23.59 0.16 0.93
C LEU A 35 23.68 1.45 0.12
N MET A 36 22.70 2.33 0.30
CA MET A 36 22.71 3.68 -0.29
C MET A 36 23.19 4.69 0.75
N ASP A 37 23.86 5.75 0.31
CA ASP A 37 24.11 6.91 1.15
C ASP A 37 22.76 7.44 1.67
N PRO A 38 22.59 7.72 2.98
CA PRO A 38 21.37 8.32 3.51
C PRO A 38 20.87 9.53 2.71
N ARG A 39 21.79 10.32 2.14
CA ARG A 39 21.43 11.46 1.28
C ARG A 39 20.79 11.00 -0.03
N GLU A 40 21.36 10.01 -0.71
CA GLU A 40 20.81 9.47 -1.96
C GLU A 40 19.47 8.76 -1.73
N ALA A 41 19.35 8.02 -0.62
CA ALA A 41 18.10 7.38 -0.22
C ALA A 41 17.00 8.42 0.00
N LEU A 42 17.30 9.53 0.69
CA LEU A 42 16.36 10.63 0.89
C LEU A 42 15.95 11.27 -0.44
N ILE A 43 16.91 11.56 -1.32
CA ILE A 43 16.62 12.12 -2.65
C ILE A 43 15.68 11.21 -3.44
N LEU A 44 15.89 9.89 -3.42
CA LEU A 44 15.03 8.93 -4.11
C LEU A 44 13.64 8.81 -3.48
N SER A 45 13.53 8.95 -2.16
CA SER A 45 12.25 8.98 -1.46
C SER A 45 11.45 10.21 -1.85
N LEU A 46 12.09 11.39 -1.80
CA LEU A 46 11.46 12.66 -2.15
C LEU A 46 11.05 12.70 -3.63
N LYS A 47 11.86 12.17 -4.54
CA LYS A 47 11.50 12.04 -5.96
C LYS A 47 10.25 11.17 -6.14
N ARG A 48 10.19 10.02 -5.47
CA ARG A 48 9.00 9.15 -5.50
C ARG A 48 7.76 9.85 -4.96
N GLU A 49 7.90 10.61 -3.87
CA GLU A 49 6.80 11.35 -3.27
C GLU A 49 6.30 12.47 -4.19
N ILE A 50 7.22 13.20 -4.83
CA ILE A 50 6.88 14.20 -5.87
C ILE A 50 6.13 13.55 -7.01
N ASP A 51 6.58 12.41 -7.53
CA ASP A 51 5.92 11.71 -8.64
C ASP A 51 4.49 11.28 -8.26
N VAL A 52 4.31 10.76 -7.04
CA VAL A 52 2.99 10.37 -6.52
C VAL A 52 2.07 11.60 -6.44
N LEU A 53 2.54 12.68 -5.81
CA LEU A 53 1.77 13.92 -5.65
C LEU A 53 1.43 14.58 -6.98
N GLN A 54 2.35 14.54 -7.95
CA GLN A 54 2.12 15.05 -9.30
C GLN A 54 1.08 14.20 -10.04
N ASN A 55 1.14 12.88 -9.90
CA ASN A 55 0.17 11.98 -10.51
C ASN A 55 -1.22 12.17 -9.90
N GLU A 56 -1.33 12.34 -8.58
CA GLU A 56 -2.58 12.64 -7.90
C GLU A 56 -3.13 14.01 -8.33
N ASN A 57 -2.29 15.05 -8.37
CA ASN A 57 -2.68 16.35 -8.89
C ASN A 57 -3.19 16.27 -10.32
N LYS A 58 -2.53 15.49 -11.18
CA LYS A 58 -2.95 15.30 -12.57
C LYS A 58 -4.30 14.61 -12.64
N HIS A 59 -4.54 13.56 -11.84
CA HIS A 59 -5.83 12.89 -11.76
C HIS A 59 -6.93 13.84 -11.29
N LEU A 60 -6.69 14.60 -10.21
CA LEU A 60 -7.64 15.57 -9.68
C LEU A 60 -7.94 16.69 -10.69
N ARG A 61 -6.91 17.22 -11.35
CA ARG A 61 -7.08 18.22 -12.42
C ARG A 61 -7.86 17.66 -13.61
N SER A 62 -7.64 16.40 -13.97
CA SER A 62 -8.39 15.75 -15.04
C SER A 62 -9.86 15.54 -14.64
N ALA A 63 -10.12 15.10 -13.40
CA ALA A 63 -11.48 14.96 -12.87
C ALA A 63 -12.21 16.30 -12.79
N LEU A 64 -11.53 17.37 -12.36
CA LEU A 64 -12.07 18.73 -12.33
C LEU A 64 -12.28 19.30 -13.75
N HIS A 65 -11.39 19.03 -14.69
CA HIS A 65 -11.55 19.47 -16.08
C HIS A 65 -12.73 18.78 -16.77
N ILE A 66 -12.97 17.49 -16.48
CA ILE A 66 -14.19 16.79 -16.90
C ILE A 66 -15.42 17.54 -16.35
N TYR A 67 -15.39 17.94 -15.08
CA TYR A 67 -16.47 18.70 -14.45
C TYR A 67 -16.68 20.10 -15.06
N SER A 68 -15.61 20.79 -15.49
CA SER A 68 -15.71 22.11 -16.12
C SER A 68 -16.14 22.07 -17.59
N SER A 69 -15.90 20.96 -18.30
CA SER A 69 -16.32 20.79 -19.71
C SER A 69 -17.79 20.38 -19.87
N SER A 70 -18.46 19.98 -18.78
CA SER A 70 -19.87 19.60 -18.75
C SER A 70 -20.84 20.74 -18.38
N THR A 71 -20.36 21.97 -18.18
CA THR A 71 -21.23 23.11 -17.83
C THR A 71 -21.22 24.19 -18.92
N PRO A 72 -22.30 24.36 -19.70
CA PRO A 72 -22.52 25.63 -20.37
C PRO A 72 -22.83 26.67 -19.28
N SER A 73 -22.22 27.84 -19.42
CA SER A 73 -22.45 29.06 -18.64
C SER A 73 -23.85 29.17 -18.00
N SER A 74 -23.93 28.93 -16.70
CA SER A 74 -24.93 29.41 -15.73
C SER A 74 -24.50 28.89 -14.36
N GLY A 75 -24.73 29.65 -13.31
CA GLY A 75 -24.11 29.49 -11.99
C GLY A 75 -24.21 28.12 -11.31
N GLU A 76 -23.48 28.04 -10.19
CA GLU A 76 -23.46 26.99 -9.16
C GLU A 76 -22.31 25.98 -9.25
N GLN A 77 -21.32 26.23 -8.39
CA GLN A 77 -20.34 25.24 -7.91
C GLN A 77 -21.05 24.20 -7.05
N SER A 78 -20.70 22.91 -7.18
CA SER A 78 -20.52 22.04 -6.01
C SER A 78 -19.76 20.73 -6.31
N PRO A 79 -18.50 20.59 -5.86
CA PRO A 79 -17.91 19.30 -5.51
C PRO A 79 -18.17 19.02 -4.02
N LEU A 80 -18.90 17.94 -3.69
CA LEU A 80 -19.27 17.52 -2.32
C LEU A 80 -19.96 18.64 -1.50
N LYS A 81 -21.28 18.58 -1.35
CA LYS A 81 -22.00 19.47 -0.43
C LYS A 81 -21.72 19.07 1.03
N THR A 82 -20.51 19.34 1.53
CA THR A 82 -20.39 19.69 2.94
C THR A 82 -21.36 20.85 3.18
N PRO A 83 -22.18 20.80 4.23
CA PRO A 83 -23.00 21.94 4.60
C PRO A 83 -22.14 23.21 4.62
N PRO A 84 -22.68 24.37 4.20
CA PRO A 84 -21.93 25.61 4.17
C PRO A 84 -21.22 25.80 5.51
N HIS A 85 -19.92 26.11 5.48
CA HIS A 85 -19.19 26.40 6.72
C HIS A 85 -19.74 27.71 7.26
N VAL A 86 -20.65 27.61 8.23
CA VAL A 86 -21.24 28.78 8.88
C VAL A 86 -20.35 29.13 10.07
N ASP A 87 -19.68 30.29 9.99
CA ASP A 87 -18.88 30.80 11.09
C ASP A 87 -19.76 31.10 12.30
N PHE A 88 -19.27 30.82 13.51
CA PHE A 88 -20.04 30.95 14.76
C PHE A 88 -20.66 32.34 14.97
N ALA A 89 -20.07 33.38 14.38
CA ALA A 89 -20.53 34.77 14.46
C ALA A 89 -21.81 35.02 13.62
N ASP A 90 -22.01 34.26 12.54
CA ASP A 90 -23.12 34.47 11.60
C ASP A 90 -24.41 33.74 12.02
N LEU A 91 -24.30 32.74 12.91
CA LEU A 91 -25.47 32.01 13.43
C LEU A 91 -26.46 32.89 14.20
N GLY A 92 -25.99 33.97 14.82
CA GLY A 92 -26.84 34.90 15.57
C GLY A 92 -27.68 35.83 14.70
N ASN A 93 -27.35 35.94 13.41
CA ASN A 93 -28.00 36.86 12.46
C ASN A 93 -28.99 36.16 11.51
N LEU A 94 -29.08 34.82 11.58
CA LEU A 94 -29.94 34.02 10.71
C LEU A 94 -31.39 34.02 11.19
N GLU A 95 -32.32 34.04 10.23
CA GLU A 95 -33.75 33.86 10.51
C GLU A 95 -34.03 32.45 11.03
N TRP A 96 -35.06 32.29 11.88
CA TRP A 96 -35.33 31.02 12.57
C TRP A 96 -35.56 29.85 11.58
N ASN A 97 -36.16 30.15 10.43
CA ASN A 97 -36.40 29.17 9.37
C ASN A 97 -35.10 28.71 8.69
N GLU A 98 -34.15 29.60 8.51
CA GLU A 98 -32.84 29.30 7.90
C GLU A 98 -32.00 28.44 8.86
N LEU A 99 -32.02 28.76 10.15
CA LEU A 99 -31.38 27.96 11.19
C LEU A 99 -31.98 26.55 11.27
N THR A 100 -33.31 26.45 11.16
CA THR A 100 -34.02 25.16 11.19
C THR A 100 -33.63 24.28 10.00
N GLU A 101 -33.58 24.84 8.79
CA GLU A 101 -33.17 24.08 7.60
C GLU A 101 -31.69 23.71 7.65
N LEU A 102 -30.82 24.58 8.17
CA LEU A 102 -29.41 24.29 8.37
C LEU A 102 -29.19 23.11 9.32
N VAL A 103 -29.86 23.11 10.48
CA VAL A 103 -29.83 21.99 11.43
C VAL A 103 -30.31 20.71 10.78
N ARG A 104 -31.39 20.75 10.00
CA ARG A 104 -31.92 19.59 9.28
C ARG A 104 -30.89 19.00 8.30
N LEU A 105 -30.20 19.87 7.55
CA LEU A 105 -29.13 19.46 6.63
C LEU A 105 -27.94 18.84 7.36
N TYR A 106 -27.47 19.46 8.45
CA TYR A 106 -26.38 18.90 9.27
C TYR A 106 -26.75 17.56 9.91
N VAL A 107 -28.00 17.39 10.39
CA VAL A 107 -28.46 16.12 10.95
C VAL A 107 -28.47 15.02 9.90
N LYS A 108 -28.95 15.32 8.69
CA LYS A 108 -28.96 14.38 7.57
C LYS A 108 -27.54 13.96 7.19
N GLU A 109 -26.64 14.92 7.02
CA GLU A 109 -25.24 14.64 6.67
C GLU A 109 -24.54 13.83 7.76
N ASN A 110 -24.72 14.18 9.04
CA ASN A 110 -24.16 13.42 10.14
C ASN A 110 -24.67 11.97 10.17
N ALA A 111 -25.93 11.72 9.81
CA ALA A 111 -26.46 10.37 9.69
C ALA A 111 -25.80 9.61 8.52
N GLU A 112 -25.60 10.26 7.38
CA GLU A 112 -24.90 9.67 6.22
C GLU A 112 -23.43 9.38 6.54
N LEU A 113 -22.73 10.30 7.22
CA LEU A 113 -21.34 10.11 7.66
C LEU A 113 -21.22 8.94 8.64
N ARG A 114 -22.15 8.82 9.59
CA ARG A 114 -22.19 7.66 10.51
C ARG A 114 -22.41 6.35 9.75
N LYS A 115 -23.29 6.35 8.75
CA LYS A 115 -23.53 5.17 7.91
C LYS A 115 -22.27 4.78 7.13
N LYS A 116 -21.65 5.73 6.43
CA LYS A 116 -20.39 5.52 5.69
C LYS A 116 -19.26 5.03 6.59
N ASN A 117 -19.10 5.62 7.78
CA ASN A 117 -18.09 5.17 8.74
C ASN A 117 -18.33 3.73 9.19
N ASN A 118 -19.59 3.32 9.39
CA ASN A 118 -19.92 1.93 9.70
C ASN A 118 -19.61 0.98 8.53
N GLU A 119 -19.93 1.39 7.29
CA GLU A 119 -19.57 0.63 6.08
C GLU A 119 -18.05 0.50 5.92
N PHE A 120 -17.28 1.58 6.12
CA PHE A 120 -15.82 1.54 6.09
C PHE A 120 -15.24 0.64 7.19
N PHE A 121 -15.80 0.70 8.39
CA PHE A 121 -15.37 -0.14 9.50
C PHE A 121 -15.58 -1.63 9.19
N THR A 122 -16.78 -2.00 8.73
CA THR A 122 -17.09 -3.40 8.37
C THR A 122 -16.28 -3.89 7.18
N ALA A 123 -16.07 -3.06 6.15
CA ALA A 123 -15.21 -3.38 5.02
C ALA A 123 -13.75 -3.60 5.44
N ARG A 124 -13.23 -2.76 6.35
CA ARG A 124 -11.88 -2.91 6.90
C ARG A 124 -11.74 -4.20 7.69
N GLU A 125 -12.71 -4.54 8.54
CA GLU A 125 -12.71 -5.80 9.29
C GLU A 125 -12.77 -7.03 8.39
N GLN A 126 -13.59 -6.99 7.32
CA GLN A 126 -13.65 -8.06 6.33
C GLN A 126 -12.30 -8.24 5.63
N LEU A 127 -11.69 -7.14 5.18
CA LEU A 127 -10.41 -7.17 4.48
C LEU A 127 -9.27 -7.66 5.39
N GLN A 128 -9.31 -7.31 6.68
CA GLN A 128 -8.36 -7.84 7.67
C GLN A 128 -8.51 -9.35 7.84
N ARG A 129 -9.75 -9.86 7.97
CA ARG A 129 -10.01 -11.31 8.05
C ARG A 129 -9.54 -12.05 6.80
N ASP A 130 -9.82 -11.50 5.62
CA ASP A 130 -9.40 -12.09 4.36
C ASP A 130 -7.86 -12.11 4.22
N HIS A 131 -7.19 -11.04 4.66
CA HIS A 131 -5.73 -11.00 4.72
C HIS A 131 -5.16 -12.09 5.63
N GLU A 132 -5.72 -12.29 6.83
CA GLU A 132 -5.30 -13.35 7.74
C GLU A 132 -5.46 -14.75 7.13
N LEU A 133 -6.56 -15.00 6.41
CA LEU A 133 -6.79 -16.27 5.72
C LEU A 133 -5.77 -16.52 4.61
N VAL A 134 -5.48 -15.51 3.80
CA VAL A 134 -4.48 -15.60 2.72
C VAL A 134 -3.09 -15.86 3.29
N CYS A 135 -2.71 -15.18 4.36
CA CYS A 135 -1.43 -15.42 5.04
C CYS A 135 -1.32 -16.86 5.56
N ARG A 136 -2.37 -17.38 6.19
CA ARG A 136 -2.41 -18.77 6.68
C ARG A 136 -2.29 -19.79 5.55
N GLU A 137 -2.99 -19.59 4.43
CA GLU A 137 -2.89 -20.50 3.28
C GLU A 137 -1.51 -20.40 2.61
N ASN A 138 -0.93 -19.21 2.51
CA ASN A 138 0.43 -19.01 2.02
C ASN A 138 1.46 -19.73 2.89
N GLU A 139 1.34 -19.70 4.21
CA GLU A 139 2.20 -20.48 5.11
C GLU A 139 2.05 -21.99 4.87
N ARG A 140 0.81 -22.46 4.71
CA ARG A 140 0.52 -23.88 4.45
C ARG A 140 1.11 -24.35 3.12
N LEU A 141 0.95 -23.55 2.07
CA LEU A 141 1.54 -23.84 0.75
C LEU A 141 3.07 -23.78 0.79
N SER A 142 3.64 -22.84 1.55
CA SER A 142 5.09 -22.73 1.73
C SER A 142 5.66 -23.98 2.39
N LYS A 143 5.01 -24.50 3.45
CA LYS A 143 5.40 -25.78 4.09
C LYS A 143 5.32 -26.95 3.13
N LYS A 144 4.22 -27.10 2.38
CA LYS A 144 4.09 -28.15 1.35
C LYS A 144 5.17 -28.06 0.27
N LEU A 145 5.54 -26.84 -0.14
CA LEU A 145 6.61 -26.62 -1.10
C LEU A 145 7.99 -27.00 -0.52
N GLU A 146 8.21 -26.82 0.77
CA GLU A 146 9.42 -27.30 1.45
C GLU A 146 9.46 -28.84 1.50
N GLU A 147 8.37 -29.50 1.93
CA GLU A 147 8.26 -30.96 1.93
C GLU A 147 8.47 -31.58 0.53
N LEU A 148 7.91 -30.97 -0.52
CA LEU A 148 8.10 -31.42 -1.91
C LEU A 148 9.51 -31.16 -2.43
N LYS A 149 10.24 -30.18 -1.89
CA LYS A 149 11.65 -29.94 -2.25
C LYS A 149 12.56 -30.94 -1.54
N GLU A 150 12.27 -31.27 -0.29
CA GLU A 150 13.01 -32.29 0.46
C GLU A 150 12.86 -33.66 -0.20
N THR A 151 11.63 -34.09 -0.51
CA THR A 151 11.36 -35.38 -1.18
C THR A 151 11.90 -35.51 -2.60
N LYS A 152 12.18 -34.41 -3.30
CA LYS A 152 12.83 -34.42 -4.63
C LYS A 152 14.36 -34.38 -4.57
N SER A 153 14.92 -34.16 -3.40
CA SER A 153 16.37 -34.05 -3.20
C SER A 153 17.02 -35.38 -2.77
N ASP A 154 16.22 -36.40 -2.43
CA ASP A 154 16.62 -37.80 -2.25
C ASP A 154 16.48 -38.61 -3.54
#